data_AF-A0A0S9KN18-F1
#
_entry.id   AF-A0A0S9KN18-F1
#
_cell.length_a   1.000
_cell.length_b   1.000
_cell.length_c   1.000
_cell.angle_alpha   90.00
_cell.angle_beta   90.00
_cell.angle_gamma   90.00
#
_symmetry.space_group_name_H-M   'P 1'
#
loop_
_entity.id
_entity.type
_entity.pdbx_description
1 polymer ?
#
loop_
_entity_poly.entity_id
_entity_poly.type
_entity_poly.pdbx_seq_one_letter_code
_entity_poly.pdbx_strand_id
1 'polypeptide(L)'
;MTITAAADGSALGNPGPSGWAWYIDENTWAAGGWKHATNNIGELTAVLELFRSTAHLDEDLLILCDSQYVINSVTKWMPGWKRKGWRKGDGKPVMNLELIQELDAAITGRRYRFEWVKGHAGHPLNEAADERARAAAEAYQRGRPVPSGPGFPGAGTSVTDAATPLAAPAAPAPAEPSAPRPAPSAAPQLSLFDDEPAAEELHPVTVRLTADEHARLARTAADLGITVDEALRRLI
;
A
#
# COMPACT_ATOMS: atom_id res chain seq x y z
N MET A 1 13.66 22.88 -8.16
CA MET A 1 12.28 22.66 -8.62
C MET A 1 11.74 21.44 -7.87
N THR A 2 10.42 21.23 -7.80
CA THR A 2 9.84 20.06 -7.13
C THR A 2 9.01 19.29 -8.14
N ILE A 3 9.30 18.00 -8.28
CA ILE A 3 8.52 17.06 -9.09
C ILE A 3 7.46 16.45 -8.16
N THR A 4 6.20 16.60 -8.54
CA THR A 4 5.07 15.98 -7.84
C THR A 4 4.65 14.74 -8.62
N ALA A 5 4.64 13.59 -7.95
CA ALA A 5 4.24 12.31 -8.53
C ALA A 5 3.34 11.57 -7.55
N ALA A 6 2.44 10.74 -8.06
CA ALA A 6 1.76 9.72 -7.26
C ALA A 6 2.38 8.34 -7.52
N ALA A 7 2.31 7.46 -6.53
CA ALA A 7 2.81 6.09 -6.63
C ALA A 7 1.82 5.15 -5.93
N ASP A 8 1.40 4.10 -6.64
CA ASP A 8 0.37 3.18 -6.18
C ASP A 8 0.62 1.73 -6.65
N GLY A 9 0.05 0.77 -5.92
CA GLY A 9 0.09 -0.65 -6.19
C GLY A 9 -1.29 -1.29 -6.14
N SER A 10 -1.53 -2.26 -7.01
CA SER A 10 -2.82 -2.96 -7.11
C SER A 10 -2.62 -4.47 -7.16
N ALA A 11 -3.48 -5.23 -6.48
CA ALA A 11 -3.46 -6.68 -6.51
C ALA A 11 -4.87 -7.27 -6.71
N LEU A 12 -5.01 -8.13 -7.73
CA LEU A 12 -6.24 -8.87 -8.04
C LEU A 12 -6.29 -10.18 -7.23
N GLY A 13 -6.48 -10.02 -5.92
CA GLY A 13 -6.25 -11.06 -4.91
C GLY A 13 -4.88 -10.87 -4.25
N ASN A 14 -4.77 -11.16 -2.95
CA ASN A 14 -3.59 -10.83 -2.15
C ASN A 14 -3.10 -12.05 -1.34
N PRO A 15 -2.19 -12.89 -1.88
CA PRO A 15 -1.43 -12.68 -3.12
C PRO A 15 -2.18 -13.09 -4.40
N GLY A 16 -1.81 -12.49 -5.54
CA GLY A 16 -2.46 -12.67 -6.85
C GLY A 16 -1.75 -11.88 -7.96
N PRO A 17 -2.30 -11.81 -9.18
CA PRO A 17 -1.79 -10.88 -10.20
C PRO A 17 -1.75 -9.46 -9.65
N SER A 18 -0.61 -8.80 -9.77
CA SER A 18 -0.41 -7.47 -9.19
C SER A 18 0.30 -6.55 -10.15
N GLY A 19 0.12 -5.25 -9.93
CA GLY A 19 0.78 -4.20 -10.68
C GLY A 19 1.22 -3.06 -9.77
N TRP A 20 2.10 -2.24 -10.31
CA TRP A 20 2.61 -1.02 -9.71
C TRP A 20 2.58 0.07 -10.77
N ALA A 21 2.43 1.32 -10.34
CA ALA A 21 2.61 2.46 -11.22
C ALA A 21 3.03 3.71 -10.43
N TRP A 22 3.82 4.55 -11.09
CA TRP A 22 4.00 5.94 -10.68
C TRP A 22 3.56 6.85 -11.81
N TYR A 23 3.04 8.02 -11.46
CA TYR A 23 2.41 8.95 -12.39
C TYR A 23 2.75 10.39 -12.04
N ILE A 24 3.20 11.16 -13.04
CA ILE A 24 3.37 12.62 -12.97
C ILE A 24 2.36 13.28 -13.90
N ASP A 25 2.36 12.87 -15.16
CA ASP A 25 1.42 13.28 -16.19
C ASP A 25 1.31 12.20 -17.29
N GLU A 26 0.43 12.41 -18.28
CA GLU A 26 0.18 11.45 -19.36
C GLU A 26 1.40 11.12 -20.22
N ASN A 27 2.41 11.99 -20.26
CA ASN A 27 3.65 11.77 -21.00
C ASN A 27 4.78 11.26 -20.09
N THR A 28 4.56 11.21 -18.77
CA THR A 28 5.58 10.94 -17.76
C THR A 28 5.00 10.02 -16.68
N TRP A 29 4.94 8.73 -17.00
CA TRP A 29 4.49 7.68 -16.09
C TRP A 29 5.13 6.34 -16.46
N ALA A 30 5.21 5.43 -15.49
CA ALA A 30 5.55 4.04 -15.77
C ALA A 30 4.73 3.09 -14.92
N ALA A 31 4.54 1.87 -15.44
CA ALA A 31 3.86 0.80 -14.75
C ALA A 31 4.49 -0.56 -15.08
N GLY A 32 4.17 -1.55 -14.25
CA GLY A 32 4.62 -2.92 -14.41
C GLY A 32 3.88 -3.82 -13.44
N GLY A 33 4.31 -5.08 -13.31
CA GLY A 33 3.63 -6.00 -12.40
C GLY A 33 4.16 -7.43 -12.41
N TRP A 34 3.38 -8.33 -11.85
CA TRP A 34 3.69 -9.76 -11.76
C TRP A 34 2.43 -10.62 -11.85
N LYS A 35 2.60 -11.89 -12.22
CA LYS A 35 1.51 -12.89 -12.15
C LYS A 35 1.09 -13.20 -10.71
N HIS A 36 2.00 -13.04 -9.75
CA HIS A 36 1.76 -13.40 -8.36
C HIS A 36 2.63 -12.54 -7.44
N ALA A 37 2.02 -11.55 -6.77
CA ALA A 37 2.63 -10.73 -5.73
C ALA A 37 1.54 -10.24 -4.75
N THR A 38 1.91 -9.38 -3.81
CA THR A 38 0.99 -8.74 -2.87
C THR A 38 0.83 -7.25 -3.19
N ASN A 39 -0.22 -6.63 -2.65
CA ASN A 39 -0.42 -5.17 -2.81
C ASN A 39 0.80 -4.39 -2.32
N ASN A 40 1.31 -4.73 -1.13
CA ASN A 40 2.46 -4.07 -0.51
C ASN A 40 3.73 -4.14 -1.37
N ILE A 41 3.92 -5.23 -2.13
CA ILE A 41 5.05 -5.33 -3.09
C ILE A 41 4.84 -4.35 -4.24
N GLY A 42 3.62 -4.24 -4.76
CA GLY A 42 3.27 -3.26 -5.80
C GLY A 42 3.50 -1.82 -5.34
N GLU A 43 2.98 -1.45 -4.17
CA GLU A 43 3.09 -0.10 -3.62
C GLU A 43 4.56 0.30 -3.35
N LEU A 44 5.36 -0.58 -2.73
CA LEU A 44 6.79 -0.33 -2.50
C LEU A 44 7.57 -0.21 -3.82
N THR A 45 7.23 -1.04 -4.81
CA THR A 45 7.90 -1.02 -6.11
C THR A 45 7.58 0.26 -6.89
N ALA A 46 6.34 0.74 -6.84
CA ALA A 46 5.95 2.00 -7.48
C ALA A 46 6.84 3.17 -7.01
N VAL A 47 7.07 3.25 -5.70
CA VAL A 47 7.95 4.28 -5.12
C VAL A 47 9.41 4.05 -5.51
N LEU A 48 9.90 2.81 -5.45
CA LEU A 48 11.28 2.48 -5.87
C LEU A 48 11.54 2.86 -7.32
N GLU A 49 10.64 2.49 -8.23
CA GLU A 49 10.78 2.76 -9.66
C GLU A 49 10.67 4.25 -9.98
N LEU A 50 9.90 5.02 -9.20
CA LEU A 50 9.91 6.49 -9.30
C LEU A 50 11.29 7.07 -8.94
N PHE A 51 11.90 6.62 -7.84
CA PHE A 51 13.24 7.06 -7.45
C PHE A 51 14.30 6.68 -8.48
N ARG A 52 14.23 5.46 -9.03
CA ARG A 52 15.12 4.99 -10.10
C ARG A 52 14.96 5.83 -11.36
N SER A 53 13.72 6.08 -11.78
CA SER A 53 13.40 6.82 -13.01
C SER A 53 13.82 8.29 -12.94
N THR A 54 14.01 8.83 -11.74
CA THR A 54 14.40 10.22 -11.52
C THR A 54 15.83 10.36 -11.01
N ALA A 55 16.62 9.28 -10.98
CA ALA A 55 17.95 9.25 -10.36
C ALA A 55 18.98 10.20 -11.00
N HIS A 56 18.81 10.53 -12.29
CA HIS A 56 19.66 11.46 -13.04
C HIS A 56 19.39 12.94 -12.74
N LEU A 57 18.35 13.23 -11.96
CA LEU A 57 17.96 14.60 -11.59
C LEU A 57 18.39 14.93 -10.16
N ASP A 58 18.68 16.21 -9.90
CA ASP A 58 18.91 16.75 -8.56
C ASP A 58 17.72 17.62 -8.12
N GLU A 59 16.50 17.10 -8.28
CA GLU A 59 15.25 17.79 -7.96
C GLU A 59 14.55 17.17 -6.75
N ASP A 60 13.75 17.97 -6.04
CA ASP A 60 12.98 17.50 -4.89
C ASP A 60 11.78 16.68 -5.36
N LEU A 61 11.48 15.56 -4.69
CA LEU A 61 10.29 14.75 -4.95
C LEU A 61 9.20 14.97 -3.90
N LEU A 62 8.00 15.33 -4.34
CA LEU A 62 6.77 15.22 -3.56
C LEU A 62 6.01 13.98 -4.04
N ILE A 63 5.90 12.97 -3.18
CA ILE A 63 5.28 11.68 -3.52
C ILE A 63 3.93 11.58 -2.82
N LEU A 64 2.86 11.54 -3.61
CA LEU A 64 1.50 11.25 -3.15
C LEU A 64 1.34 9.74 -3.08
N CYS A 65 0.89 9.24 -1.94
CA CYS A 65 0.68 7.81 -1.73
C CYS A 65 -0.42 7.61 -0.68
N ASP A 66 -1.34 6.69 -0.91
CA ASP A 66 -2.35 6.31 0.07
C ASP A 66 -1.90 5.16 0.99
N SER A 67 -0.82 4.47 0.64
CA SER A 67 -0.22 3.42 1.45
C SER A 67 0.52 3.98 2.67
N GLN A 68 -0.14 3.85 3.83
CA GLN A 68 0.52 4.07 5.12
C GLN A 68 1.67 3.09 5.34
N TYR A 69 1.60 1.88 4.79
CA TYR A 69 2.68 0.89 4.91
C TYR A 69 3.96 1.40 4.26
N VAL A 70 3.89 1.91 3.03
CA VAL A 70 5.06 2.47 2.33
C VAL A 70 5.59 3.70 3.06
N ILE A 71 4.71 4.66 3.38
CA ILE A 71 5.12 5.90 4.05
C ILE A 71 5.81 5.59 5.39
N ASN A 72 5.21 4.74 6.22
CA ASN A 72 5.80 4.39 7.53
C ASN A 72 7.08 3.56 7.38
N SER A 73 7.16 2.66 6.39
CA SER A 73 8.36 1.88 6.11
C SER A 73 9.54 2.78 5.83
N VAL A 74 9.38 3.77 4.94
CA VAL A 74 10.47 4.68 4.57
C VAL A 74 10.78 5.68 5.67
N THR A 75 9.75 6.32 6.24
CA THR A 75 9.96 7.50 7.10
C THR A 75 10.14 7.18 8.57
N LYS A 76 9.50 6.12 9.09
CA LYS A 76 9.49 5.81 10.53
C LYS A 76 10.32 4.59 10.87
N TRP A 77 10.19 3.51 10.10
CA TRP A 77 10.68 2.20 10.52
C TRP A 77 12.08 1.88 9.99
N MET A 78 12.37 2.18 8.73
CA MET A 78 13.66 1.90 8.08
C MET A 78 14.88 2.41 8.86
N PRO A 79 14.89 3.65 9.42
CA PRO A 79 16.02 4.10 10.26
C PRO A 79 16.25 3.23 11.51
N GLY A 80 15.17 2.70 12.09
CA GLY A 80 15.22 1.76 13.21
C GLY A 80 15.73 0.38 12.79
N TRP A 81 15.22 -0.14 11.68
CA TRP A 81 15.64 -1.44 11.14
C TRP A 81 17.13 -1.43 10.76
N LYS A 82 17.63 -0.39 10.10
CA LYS A 82 19.06 -0.24 9.76
C LYS A 82 19.96 -0.34 10.98
N ARG A 83 19.62 0.36 12.06
CA ARG A 83 20.38 0.30 13.33
C ARG A 83 20.35 -1.07 13.99
N LYS A 84 19.33 -1.89 13.73
CA LYS A 84 19.15 -3.24 14.28
C LYS A 84 19.59 -4.35 13.31
N GLY A 85 20.34 -4.02 12.27
CA GLY A 85 20.78 -5.01 11.27
C GLY A 85 19.61 -5.62 10.50
N TRP A 86 18.64 -4.79 10.11
CA TRP A 86 17.44 -5.15 9.34
C TRP A 86 16.50 -6.13 10.05
N ARG A 87 16.27 -5.89 11.34
CA ARG A 87 15.34 -6.65 12.18
C ARG A 87 14.31 -5.75 12.84
N LYS A 88 13.12 -6.29 13.05
CA LYS A 88 12.04 -5.65 13.81
C LYS A 88 12.36 -5.62 15.32
N GLY A 89 11.55 -4.90 16.09
CA GLY A 89 11.70 -4.79 17.55
C GLY A 89 11.57 -6.13 18.28
N ASP A 90 10.69 -7.00 17.79
CA ASP A 90 10.46 -8.38 18.23
C ASP A 90 11.53 -9.38 17.75
N GLY A 91 12.56 -8.91 17.03
CA GLY A 91 13.63 -9.74 16.48
C GLY A 91 13.26 -10.51 15.20
N LYS A 92 11.99 -10.45 14.77
CA LYS A 92 11.54 -11.10 13.54
C LYS A 92 12.10 -10.37 12.30
N PRO A 93 12.20 -11.07 11.15
CA PRO A 93 12.60 -10.44 9.89
C PRO A 93 11.66 -9.30 9.49
N VAL A 94 12.21 -8.30 8.81
CA VAL A 94 11.42 -7.25 8.16
C VAL A 94 10.76 -7.86 6.91
N MET A 95 9.45 -7.67 6.75
CA MET A 95 8.76 -8.11 5.54
C MET A 95 9.21 -7.30 4.33
N ASN A 96 9.34 -7.93 3.15
CA ASN A 96 9.82 -7.30 1.92
C ASN A 96 11.22 -6.66 2.06
N LEU A 97 12.09 -7.27 2.88
CA LEU A 97 13.38 -6.68 3.23
C LEU A 97 14.24 -6.32 2.02
N GLU A 98 14.32 -7.20 1.02
CA GLU A 98 15.13 -6.96 -0.19
C GLU A 98 14.67 -5.68 -0.90
N LEU A 99 13.35 -5.53 -1.11
CA LEU A 99 12.76 -4.36 -1.75
C LEU A 99 12.97 -3.08 -0.92
N ILE A 100 12.89 -3.18 0.42
CA ILE A 100 13.16 -2.06 1.33
C ILE A 100 14.63 -1.64 1.28
N GLN A 101 15.55 -2.59 1.15
CA GLN A 101 16.99 -2.31 1.01
C GLN A 101 17.31 -1.65 -0.33
N GLU A 102 16.68 -2.10 -1.42
CA GLU A 102 16.77 -1.44 -2.73
C GLU A 102 16.24 -0.01 -2.66
N LEU A 103 15.14 0.20 -1.96
CA LEU A 103 14.57 1.54 -1.74
C LEU A 103 15.50 2.42 -0.91
N ASP A 104 16.08 1.90 0.18
CA ASP A 104 17.09 2.62 0.98
C ASP A 104 18.29 3.07 0.13
N ALA A 105 18.76 2.21 -0.78
CA ALA A 105 19.83 2.57 -1.71
C ALA A 105 19.38 3.67 -2.69
N ALA A 106 18.19 3.57 -3.26
CA ALA A 106 17.67 4.51 -4.25
C ALA A 106 17.36 5.90 -3.66
N ILE A 107 16.95 5.99 -2.40
CA ILE A 107 16.63 7.27 -1.74
C ILE A 107 17.86 7.96 -1.14
N THR A 108 18.99 7.26 -1.02
CA THR A 108 20.20 7.82 -0.37
C THR A 108 20.69 9.05 -1.15
N GLY A 109 20.82 10.18 -0.44
CA GLY A 109 21.25 11.45 -1.04
C GLY A 109 20.16 12.22 -1.80
N ARG A 110 18.92 11.71 -1.83
CA ARG A 110 17.77 12.35 -2.49
C ARG A 110 17.01 13.26 -1.53
N ARG A 111 16.40 14.33 -2.05
CA ARG A 111 15.47 15.19 -1.30
C ARG A 111 14.04 14.79 -1.65
N TYR A 112 13.26 14.36 -0.66
CA TYR A 112 11.89 13.91 -0.89
C TYR A 112 11.00 14.16 0.32
N ARG A 113 9.69 14.22 0.06
CA ARG A 113 8.64 14.24 1.07
C ARG A 113 7.44 13.42 0.60
N PHE A 114 6.78 12.74 1.54
CA PHE A 114 5.53 12.05 1.27
C PHE A 114 4.35 12.93 1.69
N GLU A 115 3.29 12.90 0.89
CA GLU A 115 1.98 13.39 1.26
C GLU A 115 1.02 12.20 1.26
N TRP A 116 0.53 11.86 2.44
CA TRP A 116 -0.50 10.84 2.54
C TRP A 116 -1.79 11.40 1.98
N VAL A 117 -2.31 10.72 0.97
CA VAL A 117 -3.64 11.00 0.42
C VAL A 117 -4.58 9.90 0.87
N LYS A 118 -5.84 10.24 1.08
CA LYS A 118 -6.83 9.20 1.34
C LYS A 118 -7.09 8.47 0.02
N GLY A 119 -6.99 7.14 0.02
CA GLY A 119 -7.42 6.34 -1.13
C GLY A 119 -8.86 6.66 -1.51
N HIS A 120 -9.25 6.36 -2.76
CA HIS A 120 -10.50 6.75 -3.45
C HIS A 120 -10.45 8.12 -4.16
N ALA A 121 -11.63 8.68 -4.45
CA ALA A 121 -11.83 9.85 -5.28
C ALA A 121 -11.43 11.17 -4.59
N GLY A 122 -10.84 12.09 -5.35
CA GLY A 122 -10.43 13.42 -4.92
C GLY A 122 -8.96 13.75 -5.18
N HIS A 123 -8.17 12.81 -5.71
CA HIS A 123 -6.73 12.97 -5.92
C HIS A 123 -6.33 12.50 -7.33
N PRO A 124 -6.44 13.37 -8.37
CA PRO A 124 -6.29 12.95 -9.76
C PRO A 124 -4.99 12.24 -10.11
N LEU A 125 -3.86 12.63 -9.49
CA LEU A 125 -2.59 11.93 -9.71
C LEU A 125 -2.60 10.51 -9.11
N ASN A 126 -3.16 10.35 -7.91
CA ASN A 126 -3.25 9.04 -7.25
C ASN A 126 -4.23 8.13 -7.99
N GLU A 127 -5.39 8.66 -8.40
CA GLU A 127 -6.35 7.93 -9.23
C GLU A 127 -5.73 7.46 -10.55
N ALA A 128 -4.93 8.31 -11.20
CA ALA A 128 -4.21 7.94 -12.42
C ALA A 128 -3.15 6.85 -12.18
N ALA A 129 -2.49 6.84 -11.02
CA ALA A 129 -1.56 5.79 -10.62
C ALA A 129 -2.30 4.47 -10.30
N ASP A 130 -3.38 4.50 -9.51
CA ASP A 130 -4.22 3.33 -9.21
C ASP A 130 -4.72 2.67 -10.50
N GLU A 131 -5.28 3.46 -11.42
CA GLU A 131 -5.80 2.96 -12.70
C GLU A 131 -4.72 2.21 -13.48
N ARG A 132 -3.50 2.75 -13.53
CA ARG A 132 -2.36 2.16 -14.26
C ARG A 132 -1.84 0.91 -13.55
N ALA A 133 -1.73 0.92 -12.22
CA ALA A 133 -1.32 -0.23 -11.44
C ALA A 133 -2.33 -1.38 -11.59
N ARG A 134 -3.62 -1.07 -11.53
CA ARG A 134 -4.71 -2.03 -11.76
C ARG A 134 -4.69 -2.57 -13.19
N ALA A 135 -4.50 -1.71 -14.19
CA ALA A 135 -4.41 -2.13 -15.59
C ALA A 135 -3.24 -3.12 -15.81
N ALA A 136 -2.10 -2.89 -15.17
CA ALA A 136 -0.98 -3.83 -15.19
C ALA A 136 -1.33 -5.18 -14.54
N ALA A 137 -1.97 -5.17 -13.36
CA ALA A 137 -2.43 -6.39 -12.70
C ALA A 137 -3.43 -7.19 -13.57
N GLU A 138 -4.38 -6.49 -14.21
CA GLU A 138 -5.34 -7.10 -15.14
C GLU A 138 -4.67 -7.68 -16.39
N ALA A 139 -3.64 -7.02 -16.91
CA ALA A 139 -2.85 -7.53 -18.03
C ALA A 139 -2.18 -8.86 -17.67
N TYR A 140 -1.58 -8.97 -16.48
CA TYR A 140 -1.02 -10.23 -15.98
C TYR A 140 -2.08 -11.31 -15.78
N GLN A 141 -3.24 -10.98 -15.21
CA GLN A 141 -4.34 -11.92 -15.02
C GLN A 141 -4.84 -12.49 -16.36
N ARG A 142 -4.92 -11.64 -17.39
CA ARG A 142 -5.47 -11.98 -18.71
C ARG A 142 -4.41 -12.45 -19.72
N GLY A 143 -3.12 -12.46 -19.35
CA GLY A 143 -2.03 -12.81 -20.26
C GLY A 143 -1.86 -11.83 -21.44
N ARG A 144 -2.14 -10.54 -21.22
CA ARG A 144 -2.03 -9.46 -22.22
C ARG A 144 -0.69 -8.72 -22.08
N PRO A 145 -0.27 -7.95 -23.11
CA PRO A 145 0.85 -7.01 -22.96
C PRO A 145 0.60 -6.06 -21.79
N VAL A 146 1.61 -5.93 -20.92
CA VAL A 146 1.55 -5.09 -19.73
C VAL A 146 1.82 -3.64 -20.13
N PRO A 147 0.97 -2.68 -19.74
CA PRO A 147 1.23 -1.27 -19.98
C PRO A 147 2.47 -0.84 -19.19
N SER A 148 3.49 -0.35 -19.89
CA SER A 148 4.74 0.11 -19.26
C SER A 148 4.84 1.63 -19.09
N GLY A 149 4.06 2.37 -19.87
CA GLY A 149 4.13 3.84 -19.95
C GLY A 149 5.32 4.38 -20.75
N PRO A 150 5.35 5.70 -20.99
CA PRO A 150 6.44 6.38 -21.69
C PRO A 150 7.73 6.50 -20.86
N GLY A 151 7.67 6.26 -19.55
CA GLY A 151 8.80 6.44 -18.63
C GLY A 151 9.10 7.91 -18.33
N PHE A 152 10.21 8.16 -17.65
CA PHE A 152 10.66 9.52 -17.33
C PHE A 152 11.66 10.00 -18.41
N PRO A 153 11.51 11.23 -18.96
CA PRO A 153 12.43 11.75 -19.96
C PRO A 153 13.90 11.75 -19.51
N GLY A 154 14.77 11.13 -20.31
CA GLY A 154 16.21 11.05 -20.01
C GLY A 154 16.59 9.96 -19.01
N ALA A 155 15.63 9.23 -18.44
CA ALA A 155 15.93 7.94 -17.82
C ALA A 155 16.34 6.98 -18.93
N GLY A 156 17.55 6.42 -18.87
CA GLY A 156 17.95 5.34 -19.77
C GLY A 156 16.89 4.25 -19.73
N THR A 157 16.57 3.66 -20.89
CA THR A 157 15.49 2.68 -21.07
C THR A 157 15.75 1.39 -20.28
N SER A 158 15.57 1.44 -18.97
CA SER A 158 15.58 0.28 -18.09
C SER A 158 14.13 -0.16 -17.91
N VAL A 159 13.59 -0.78 -18.95
CA VAL A 159 12.39 -1.59 -18.82
C VAL A 159 12.83 -2.85 -18.10
N THR A 160 12.71 -2.88 -16.78
CA THR A 160 12.87 -4.11 -16.03
C THR A 160 11.64 -4.97 -16.30
N ASP A 161 11.80 -5.90 -17.24
CA ASP A 161 11.01 -7.12 -17.31
C ASP A 161 11.38 -7.94 -16.05
N ALA A 162 10.87 -7.52 -14.89
CA ALA A 162 11.16 -8.14 -13.59
C ALA A 162 10.37 -9.44 -13.44
N ALA A 163 10.62 -10.38 -14.35
CA ALA A 163 10.26 -11.77 -14.22
C ALA A 163 11.29 -12.47 -13.31
N THR A 164 11.32 -12.12 -12.02
CA THR A 164 11.82 -13.03 -10.99
C THR A 164 10.88 -12.96 -9.79
N PRO A 165 10.08 -14.01 -9.51
CA PRO A 165 9.24 -14.01 -8.33
C PRO A 165 10.13 -14.12 -7.09
N LEU A 166 10.00 -13.16 -6.17
CA LEU A 166 10.53 -13.29 -4.83
C LEU A 166 9.73 -14.41 -4.14
N ALA A 167 10.39 -15.54 -3.90
CA ALA A 167 9.79 -16.74 -3.32
C ALA A 167 9.17 -16.42 -1.94
N ALA A 168 7.90 -16.75 -1.77
CA ALA A 168 7.25 -16.74 -0.47
C ALA A 168 7.93 -17.76 0.47
N PRO A 169 8.13 -17.45 1.77
CA PRO A 169 8.60 -18.45 2.72
C PRO A 169 7.54 -19.55 2.90
N ALA A 170 7.99 -20.79 2.76
CA ALA A 170 7.18 -21.99 2.91
C ALA A 170 6.67 -22.18 4.35
N ALA A 171 5.37 -22.49 4.49
CA ALA A 171 4.82 -23.06 5.71
C ALA A 171 5.30 -24.51 5.88
N PRO A 172 5.69 -24.97 7.08
CA PRO A 172 6.06 -26.37 7.28
C PRO A 172 4.81 -27.26 7.46
N ALA A 173 4.84 -28.45 6.83
CA ALA A 173 3.87 -29.54 6.96
C ALA A 173 4.49 -30.73 7.76
N PRO A 174 3.74 -31.79 8.11
CA PRO A 174 3.38 -32.16 9.48
C PRO A 174 4.18 -33.33 10.07
N ALA A 175 4.12 -33.50 11.40
CA ALA A 175 4.59 -34.71 12.10
C ALA A 175 3.42 -35.40 12.83
N GLU A 176 3.32 -36.72 12.71
CA GLU A 176 2.41 -37.66 13.40
C GLU A 176 3.24 -38.81 14.05
N PRO A 177 2.70 -39.69 14.93
CA PRO A 177 1.63 -39.54 15.93
C PRO A 177 1.95 -40.17 17.32
N SER A 178 1.26 -39.75 18.39
CA SER A 178 1.03 -40.58 19.60
C SER A 178 -0.28 -40.17 20.30
N ALA A 179 -1.08 -41.15 20.72
CA ALA A 179 -2.48 -41.08 21.17
C ALA A 179 -2.66 -41.16 22.73
N PRO A 180 -3.87 -41.16 23.34
CA PRO A 180 -5.10 -40.39 23.10
C PRO A 180 -5.78 -39.74 24.35
N ARG A 181 -6.64 -38.72 24.08
CA ARG A 181 -7.88 -38.23 24.78
C ARG A 181 -7.80 -37.41 26.09
N PRO A 182 -8.83 -36.59 26.45
CA PRO A 182 -10.15 -36.38 25.81
C PRO A 182 -10.50 -34.93 25.40
N ALA A 183 -11.53 -34.76 24.57
CA ALA A 183 -12.12 -33.47 24.15
C ALA A 183 -12.97 -32.83 25.29
N PRO A 184 -13.19 -31.49 25.35
CA PRO A 184 -14.09 -30.83 24.39
C PRO A 184 -13.78 -29.36 24.01
N SER A 185 -14.49 -28.91 22.97
CA SER A 185 -14.98 -27.54 22.71
C SER A 185 -14.08 -26.53 21.97
N ALA A 186 -14.52 -26.24 20.73
CA ALA A 186 -14.30 -25.07 19.87
C ALA A 186 -12.99 -24.28 20.04
N ALA A 187 -12.09 -24.43 19.06
CA ALA A 187 -10.92 -23.58 18.90
C ALA A 187 -11.31 -22.12 18.59
N PRO A 188 -10.68 -21.11 19.21
CA PRO A 188 -10.66 -19.76 18.66
C PRO A 188 -9.70 -19.74 17.46
N GLN A 189 -10.13 -19.05 16.40
CA GLN A 189 -9.31 -18.76 15.23
C GLN A 189 -8.07 -17.95 15.66
N LEU A 190 -6.88 -18.41 15.29
CA LEU A 190 -5.62 -17.69 15.51
C LEU A 190 -5.65 -16.37 14.73
N SER A 191 -5.67 -15.25 15.45
CA SER A 191 -5.61 -13.89 14.92
C SER A 191 -4.23 -13.61 14.35
N LEU A 192 -4.20 -13.19 13.09
CA LEU A 192 -3.01 -13.02 12.25
C LEU A 192 -2.29 -11.66 12.44
N PHE A 193 -2.47 -10.98 13.58
CA PHE A 193 -1.97 -9.62 13.79
C PHE A 193 -1.66 -9.41 15.28
N ASP A 194 -0.39 -9.51 15.66
CA ASP A 194 0.06 -9.30 17.05
C ASP A 194 1.20 -8.25 17.14
N ASP A 195 1.34 -7.42 16.12
CA ASP A 195 2.29 -6.29 16.10
C ASP A 195 1.74 -5.15 15.23
N GLU A 196 0.45 -4.84 15.38
CA GLU A 196 -0.01 -3.47 15.15
C GLU A 196 0.53 -2.61 16.31
N PRO A 197 1.08 -1.40 16.09
CA PRO A 197 1.03 -0.43 17.17
C PRO A 197 -0.44 -0.34 17.55
N ALA A 198 -0.80 -0.62 18.82
CA ALA A 198 -2.18 -0.67 19.28
C ALA A 198 -2.99 0.36 18.50
N ALA A 199 -3.86 -0.12 17.59
CA ALA A 199 -4.75 0.74 16.83
C ALA A 199 -5.27 1.74 17.84
N GLU A 200 -5.08 3.05 17.61
CA GLU A 200 -5.65 4.08 18.49
C GLU A 200 -7.04 3.57 18.83
N GLU A 201 -7.24 3.19 20.11
CA GLU A 201 -8.39 2.38 20.49
C GLU A 201 -9.59 3.05 19.83
N LEU A 202 -10.36 2.32 19.02
CA LEU A 202 -11.56 2.91 18.44
C LEU A 202 -12.46 3.22 19.63
N HIS A 203 -12.37 4.45 20.12
CA HIS A 203 -13.12 4.89 21.27
C HIS A 203 -14.56 5.02 20.79
N PRO A 204 -15.51 4.25 21.36
CA PRO A 204 -16.90 4.41 21.00
C PRO A 204 -17.34 5.83 21.36
N VAL A 205 -17.53 6.67 20.35
CA VAL A 205 -18.08 8.02 20.54
C VAL A 205 -19.58 7.87 20.71
N THR A 206 -20.07 8.07 21.93
CA THR A 206 -21.52 8.14 22.20
C THR A 206 -21.98 9.58 22.08
N VAL A 207 -22.72 9.90 21.02
CA VAL A 207 -23.39 11.19 20.86
C VAL A 207 -24.79 11.11 21.46
N ARG A 208 -25.11 12.00 22.39
CA ARG A 208 -26.49 12.16 22.91
C ARG A 208 -27.13 13.35 22.22
N LEU A 209 -28.20 13.09 21.48
CA LEU A 209 -29.01 14.12 20.84
C LEU A 209 -30.27 14.37 21.66
N THR A 210 -30.65 15.63 21.79
CA THR A 210 -32.00 16.02 22.19
C THR A 210 -33.02 15.60 21.12
N ALA A 211 -34.31 15.55 21.47
CA ALA A 211 -35.37 15.22 20.53
C ALA A 211 -35.38 16.17 19.30
N ASP A 212 -35.11 17.45 19.52
CA ASP A 212 -35.07 18.45 18.45
C ASP A 212 -33.85 18.30 17.54
N GLU A 213 -32.69 17.94 18.10
CA GLU A 213 -31.47 17.65 17.34
C GLU A 213 -31.63 16.40 16.48
N HIS A 214 -32.21 15.34 17.05
CA HIS A 214 -32.52 14.13 16.29
C HIS A 214 -33.51 14.42 15.17
N ALA A 215 -34.55 15.23 15.41
CA ALA A 215 -35.51 15.62 14.38
C ALA A 215 -34.88 16.47 13.26
N ARG A 216 -33.92 17.35 13.59
CA ARG A 216 -33.15 18.10 12.57
C ARG A 216 -32.28 17.17 11.74
N LEU A 217 -31.53 16.28 12.38
CA LEU A 217 -30.66 15.33 11.70
C LEU A 217 -31.45 14.38 10.78
N ALA A 218 -32.62 13.91 11.23
CA ALA A 218 -33.51 13.07 10.42
C ALA A 218 -34.05 13.80 9.17
N ARG A 219 -34.35 15.10 9.27
CA ARG A 219 -34.76 15.89 8.10
C ARG A 219 -33.60 16.04 7.11
N THR A 220 -32.41 16.38 7.59
CA THR A 220 -31.21 16.46 6.75
C THR A 220 -30.90 15.13 6.06
N ALA A 221 -31.05 14.02 6.76
CA ALA A 221 -30.86 12.68 6.18
C ALA A 221 -31.87 12.39 5.06
N ALA A 222 -33.15 12.75 5.27
CA ALA A 222 -34.20 12.59 4.28
C ALA A 222 -33.97 13.46 3.03
N ASP A 223 -33.57 14.72 3.20
CA ASP A 223 -33.28 15.64 2.09
C ASP A 223 -32.09 15.16 1.24
N LEU A 224 -31.14 14.46 1.86
CA LEU A 224 -29.95 13.91 1.22
C LEU A 224 -30.12 12.47 0.71
N GLY A 225 -31.26 11.81 0.98
CA GLY A 225 -31.49 10.41 0.61
C GLY A 225 -30.57 9.41 1.30
N ILE A 226 -30.06 9.74 2.50
CA ILE A 226 -29.15 8.90 3.29
C ILE A 226 -29.78 8.49 4.63
N THR A 227 -29.14 7.59 5.35
CA THR A 227 -29.58 7.21 6.71
C THR A 227 -29.20 8.28 7.74
N VAL A 228 -29.90 8.28 8.88
CA VAL A 228 -29.59 9.18 10.01
C VAL A 228 -28.18 8.94 10.56
N ASP A 229 -27.74 7.68 10.58
CA ASP A 229 -26.38 7.30 11.00
C ASP A 229 -25.31 7.83 10.03
N GLU A 230 -25.56 7.75 8.73
CA GLU A 230 -24.66 8.32 7.70
C GLU A 230 -24.63 9.85 7.78
N ALA A 231 -25.78 10.49 8.02
CA ALA A 231 -25.83 11.93 8.25
C ALA A 231 -25.05 12.33 9.52
N LEU A 232 -25.09 11.51 10.58
CA LEU A 232 -24.32 11.74 11.82
C LEU A 232 -22.82 11.61 11.59
N ARG A 233 -22.38 10.58 10.84
CA ARG A 233 -20.96 10.33 10.51
C ARG A 233 -20.34 11.44 9.66
N ARG A 234 -21.14 12.23 8.94
CA ARG A 234 -20.68 13.37 8.15
C ARG A 234 -20.49 14.66 8.97
N LEU A 235 -20.93 14.68 10.23
CA LEU A 235 -20.82 15.83 11.13
C LEU A 235 -19.61 15.75 12.09
N ILE A 236 -18.96 14.59 12.15
CA ILE A 236 -17.76 14.30 12.95
C ILE A 236 -16.57 14.11 12.02
#